data_AF-A0A835J5H7-F1
#
_entry.id   AF-A0A835J5H7-F1
#
_cell.length_a   1.000
_cell.length_b   1.000
_cell.length_c   1.000
_cell.angle_alpha   90.00
_cell.angle_beta   90.00
_cell.angle_gamma   90.00
#
_symmetry.space_group_name_H-M   'P 1'
#
loop_
_entity.id
_entity.type
_entity.pdbx_description
1 polymer ?
#
loop_
_entity_poly.entity_id
_entity_poly.type
_entity_poly.pdbx_seq_one_letter_code
_entity_poly.pdbx_strand_id
1 'polypeptide(L)'
;MGGDRKVFTFEEVTVHNNHKDCWLIINGKVMIEISIYSKIKAETEALLLRRGSGEWEGIQNQQYHEVYDVTKFMEDHPGGDEVLLSSTGQDATDDFEDVGHSDSAREMMGEYCIGDVDASTVPLKKKYKIPNQPHYNQDKTSEFIIKILQFLVPLAILGLAFGIRLYTKST
;
A
#
# COMPACT_ATOMS: atom_id res chain seq x y z
N MET A 1 8.25 -11.98 26.95
CA MET A 1 9.62 -11.43 26.85
C MET A 1 9.72 -10.78 25.49
N GLY A 2 9.62 -9.44 25.43
CA GLY A 2 9.84 -8.72 24.19
C GLY A 2 11.34 -8.73 23.93
N GLY A 3 11.78 -9.48 22.94
CA GLY A 3 13.16 -9.38 22.46
C GLY A 3 13.36 -7.98 21.92
N ASP A 4 14.50 -7.37 22.23
CA ASP A 4 14.89 -6.08 21.66
C ASP A 4 14.88 -6.22 20.13
N ARG A 5 13.99 -5.50 19.44
CA ARG A 5 13.97 -5.47 17.98
C ARG A 5 15.26 -4.83 17.50
N LYS A 6 15.94 -5.45 16.53
CA LYS A 6 17.18 -4.91 15.98
C LYS A 6 16.85 -3.60 15.24
N VAL A 7 17.64 -2.56 15.49
CA VAL A 7 17.48 -1.27 14.81
C VAL A 7 18.56 -1.15 13.73
N PHE A 8 18.15 -0.81 12.52
CA PHE A 8 18.99 -0.62 11.36
C PHE A 8 18.98 0.84 10.92
N THR A 9 20.05 1.30 10.28
CA THR A 9 20.04 2.60 9.58
C THR A 9 19.44 2.46 8.20
N PHE A 10 18.88 3.53 7.65
CA PHE A 10 18.35 3.52 6.28
C PHE A 10 19.42 3.07 5.27
N GLU A 11 20.63 3.62 5.38
CA GLU A 11 21.76 3.27 4.52
C GLU A 11 22.14 1.79 4.64
N GLU A 12 22.13 1.24 5.85
CA GLU A 12 22.39 -0.19 6.09
C GLU A 12 21.36 -1.08 5.40
N VAL A 13 20.08 -0.70 5.37
CA VAL A 13 19.07 -1.51 4.67
C VAL A 13 19.20 -1.38 3.15
N THR A 14 19.58 -0.21 2.63
CA THR A 14 19.62 0.06 1.19
C THR A 14 20.64 -0.76 0.40
N VAL A 15 21.64 -1.35 1.07
CA VAL A 15 22.64 -2.20 0.39
C VAL A 15 22.10 -3.59 0.02
N HIS A 16 20.97 -3.99 0.60
CA HIS A 16 20.30 -5.28 0.38
C HIS A 16 19.28 -5.15 -0.77
N ASN A 17 19.78 -5.07 -2.00
CA ASN A 17 19.02 -4.69 -3.19
C ASN A 17 19.16 -5.64 -4.39
N ASN A 18 19.37 -6.94 -4.15
CA ASN A 18 19.50 -7.94 -5.22
C ASN A 18 18.73 -9.23 -4.93
N HIS A 19 18.52 -10.09 -5.93
CA HIS A 19 17.70 -11.32 -5.77
C HIS A 19 18.19 -12.30 -4.68
N LYS A 20 19.46 -12.22 -4.28
CA LYS A 20 20.02 -13.10 -3.24
C LYS A 20 20.12 -12.43 -1.87
N ASP A 21 19.75 -11.15 -1.79
CA ASP A 21 19.84 -10.32 -0.61
C ASP A 21 18.95 -9.08 -0.82
N CYS A 22 17.68 -9.21 -0.46
CA CYS A 22 16.62 -8.25 -0.78
C CYS A 22 15.86 -7.85 0.48
N TRP A 23 16.07 -6.61 0.94
CA TRP A 23 15.37 -6.07 2.10
C TRP A 23 14.46 -4.92 1.70
N LEU A 24 13.29 -4.87 2.34
CA LEU A 24 12.28 -3.85 2.13
C LEU A 24 12.03 -3.06 3.40
N ILE A 25 11.81 -1.76 3.23
CA ILE A 25 11.39 -0.86 4.28
C ILE A 25 9.93 -0.53 4.04
N ILE A 26 9.06 -0.96 4.94
CA ILE A 26 7.62 -0.70 4.85
C ILE A 26 7.15 -0.10 6.19
N ASN A 27 6.33 0.94 6.12
CA ASN A 27 5.74 1.58 7.28
C ASN A 27 4.84 0.57 7.98
N GLY A 28 5.13 0.29 9.25
CA GLY A 28 4.48 -0.76 10.01
C GLY A 28 3.04 -0.44 10.43
N LYS A 29 2.32 0.43 9.70
CA LYS A 29 1.00 1.00 10.05
C LYS A 29 -0.01 -0.04 10.56
N VAL A 30 0.21 -1.31 10.25
CA VAL A 30 -0.63 -2.46 10.56
C VAL A 30 -0.25 -3.20 11.86
N MET A 31 0.98 -3.13 12.38
CA MET A 31 1.37 -3.94 13.57
C MET A 31 1.27 -3.21 14.92
N ILE A 32 1.39 -1.88 14.95
CA ILE A 32 1.25 -1.15 16.23
C ILE A 32 -0.22 -1.04 16.66
N GLU A 33 -1.16 -0.94 15.72
CA GLU A 33 -2.59 -0.83 16.03
C GLU A 33 -3.20 -2.11 16.61
N ILE A 34 -2.49 -3.24 16.63
CA ILE A 34 -3.00 -4.48 17.25
C ILE A 34 -2.24 -4.80 18.56
N SER A 35 -0.92 -4.69 18.57
CA SER A 35 -0.10 -5.06 19.74
C SER A 35 -0.15 -4.02 20.87
N ILE A 36 -0.05 -2.74 20.52
CA ILE A 36 -0.09 -1.65 21.50
C ILE A 36 -1.54 -1.40 21.91
N TYR A 37 -2.49 -1.39 20.97
CA TYR A 37 -3.91 -1.22 21.29
C TYR A 37 -4.45 -2.34 22.18
N SER A 38 -4.05 -3.60 22.01
CA SER A 38 -4.53 -4.68 22.90
C SER A 38 -3.97 -4.54 24.32
N LYS A 39 -2.69 -4.18 24.47
CA LYS A 39 -2.04 -4.01 25.78
C LYS A 39 -2.48 -2.72 26.46
N ILE A 40 -2.47 -1.61 25.73
CA ILE A 40 -2.96 -0.33 26.19
C ILE A 40 -4.45 -0.44 26.49
N LYS A 41 -5.33 -1.00 25.64
CA LYS A 41 -6.76 -1.15 25.95
C LYS A 41 -7.00 -1.99 27.20
N ALA A 42 -6.27 -3.09 27.41
CA ALA A 42 -6.39 -3.86 28.64
C ALA A 42 -5.98 -3.06 29.90
N GLU A 43 -4.91 -2.26 29.81
CA GLU A 43 -4.43 -1.41 30.91
C GLU A 43 -5.23 -0.12 31.09
N THR A 44 -5.75 0.47 29.99
CA THR A 44 -6.58 1.68 29.99
C THR A 44 -8.03 1.40 30.29
N GLU A 45 -8.66 0.29 29.89
CA GLU A 45 -10.02 -0.05 30.36
C GLU A 45 -10.03 -0.32 31.86
N ALA A 46 -8.96 -0.89 32.43
CA ALA A 46 -8.77 -1.02 33.87
C ALA A 46 -8.56 0.32 34.59
N LEU A 47 -7.98 1.34 33.93
CA LEU A 47 -7.71 2.68 34.48
C LEU A 47 -8.82 3.71 34.18
N LEU A 48 -9.54 3.59 33.06
CA LEU A 48 -10.60 4.50 32.58
C LEU A 48 -11.94 4.30 33.26
N LEU A 49 -12.18 3.17 33.95
CA LEU A 49 -13.30 3.05 34.89
C LEU A 49 -13.18 3.99 36.11
N ARG A 50 -12.02 4.63 36.31
CA ARG A 50 -11.73 5.43 37.51
C ARG A 50 -11.52 6.92 37.26
N ARG A 51 -11.32 7.38 36.03
CA ARG A 51 -10.99 8.80 35.78
C ARG A 51 -11.53 9.27 34.43
N GLY A 52 -12.47 10.21 34.51
CA GLY A 52 -13.25 10.71 33.38
C GLY A 52 -12.45 11.36 32.25
N SER A 53 -13.15 11.46 31.12
CA SER A 53 -12.81 12.05 29.82
C SER A 53 -11.82 13.24 29.87
N GLY A 54 -10.63 13.03 29.30
CA GLY A 54 -9.66 14.07 28.97
C GLY A 54 -9.02 13.77 27.61
N GLU A 55 -9.10 14.77 26.74
CA GLU A 55 -8.41 15.07 25.47
C GLU A 55 -7.11 14.28 25.14
N TRP A 56 -7.12 13.53 24.03
CA TRP A 56 -5.97 12.78 23.48
C TRP A 56 -5.63 13.28 22.05
N GLU A 57 -5.38 14.57 21.86
CA GLU A 57 -5.15 15.17 20.54
C GLU A 57 -3.67 15.55 20.29
N GLY A 58 -2.73 14.83 20.89
CA GLY A 58 -1.29 15.22 20.88
C GLY A 58 -0.26 14.11 20.67
N ILE A 59 -0.65 12.85 20.48
CA ILE A 59 0.28 11.73 20.22
C ILE A 59 0.08 11.28 18.77
N GLN A 60 0.40 12.13 17.80
CA GLN A 60 0.37 11.71 16.41
C GLN A 60 1.74 11.91 15.76
N ASN A 61 2.17 10.83 15.11
CA ASN A 61 3.11 10.82 14.01
C ASN A 61 4.61 10.62 14.32
N GLN A 62 4.94 9.71 15.24
CA GLN A 62 6.22 9.01 15.10
C GLN A 62 6.01 7.92 14.04
N GLN A 63 6.36 8.24 12.80
CA GLN A 63 6.36 7.28 11.69
C GLN A 63 7.45 6.24 11.97
N TYR A 64 7.07 4.98 12.01
CA TYR A 64 7.96 3.86 12.28
C TYR A 64 8.03 3.00 11.03
N HIS A 65 9.24 2.58 10.68
CA HIS A 65 9.50 1.77 9.50
C HIS A 65 10.05 0.44 9.98
N GLU A 66 9.49 -0.65 9.47
CA GLU A 66 9.95 -2.01 9.74
C GLU A 66 10.77 -2.50 8.55
N VAL A 67 11.76 -3.33 8.84
CA VAL A 67 12.65 -3.93 7.84
C VAL A 67 12.26 -5.39 7.64
N TYR A 68 12.07 -5.77 6.39
CA TYR A 68 11.68 -7.12 6.00
C TYR A 68 12.75 -7.74 5.11
N ASP A 69 13.30 -8.89 5.50
CA ASP A 69 14.16 -9.70 4.65
C ASP A 69 13.30 -10.65 3.82
N VAL A 70 13.00 -10.23 2.58
CA VAL A 70 12.14 -10.98 1.66
C VAL A 70 12.94 -11.85 0.68
N THR A 71 14.24 -12.03 0.93
CA THR A 71 15.14 -12.79 0.04
C THR A 71 14.59 -14.17 -0.34
N LYS A 72 13.99 -14.88 0.64
CA LYS A 72 13.41 -16.21 0.41
C LYS A 72 12.05 -16.19 -0.27
N PHE A 73 11.37 -15.06 -0.24
CA PHE A 73 10.02 -14.88 -0.80
C PHE A 73 10.03 -14.38 -2.24
N MET A 74 11.20 -13.97 -2.76
CA MET A 74 11.35 -13.39 -4.10
C MET A 74 10.66 -14.22 -5.20
N GLU A 75 10.92 -15.53 -5.25
CA GLU A 75 10.37 -16.43 -6.26
C GLU A 75 8.90 -16.82 -6.00
N ASP A 76 8.46 -16.72 -4.74
CA ASP A 76 7.10 -17.06 -4.31
C ASP A 76 6.15 -15.86 -4.37
N HIS A 77 6.66 -14.66 -4.67
CA HIS A 77 5.86 -13.45 -4.75
C HIS A 77 4.93 -13.47 -5.97
N PRO A 78 3.59 -13.44 -5.78
CA PRO A 78 2.65 -13.52 -6.91
C PRO A 78 2.73 -12.36 -7.90
N GLY A 79 3.28 -11.21 -7.49
CA GLY A 79 3.54 -10.05 -8.35
C GLY A 79 4.84 -10.12 -9.15
N GLY A 80 5.66 -11.17 -8.94
CA GLY A 80 7.01 -11.30 -9.49
C GLY A 80 8.09 -10.71 -8.60
N ASP A 81 9.34 -11.12 -8.80
CA ASP A 81 10.51 -10.63 -8.06
C ASP A 81 10.95 -9.22 -8.47
N GLU A 82 10.76 -8.87 -9.73
CA GLU A 82 11.08 -7.54 -10.30
C GLU A 82 10.45 -6.39 -9.52
N VAL A 83 9.20 -6.55 -9.09
CA VAL A 83 8.48 -5.49 -8.34
C VAL A 83 9.01 -5.33 -6.91
N LEU A 84 9.56 -6.40 -6.31
CA LEU A 84 10.21 -6.30 -5.01
C LEU A 84 11.54 -5.56 -5.14
N LEU A 85 12.32 -5.88 -6.17
CA LEU A 85 13.60 -5.22 -6.43
C LEU A 85 13.46 -3.73 -6.72
N SER A 86 12.46 -3.33 -7.50
CA SER A 86 12.22 -1.91 -7.78
C SER A 86 11.86 -1.09 -6.53
N SER A 87 11.41 -1.76 -5.47
CA SER A 87 11.03 -1.14 -4.21
C SER A 87 12.16 -1.17 -3.15
N THR A 88 13.30 -1.79 -3.45
CA THR A 88 14.49 -1.76 -2.56
C THR A 88 15.15 -0.37 -2.52
N GLY A 89 15.92 -0.10 -1.45
CA GLY A 89 16.65 1.16 -1.31
C GLY A 89 15.80 2.41 -1.08
N GLN A 90 14.49 2.23 -0.91
CA GLN A 90 13.54 3.29 -0.59
C GLN A 90 12.46 2.80 0.39
N ASP A 91 11.63 3.73 0.82
CA ASP A 91 10.42 3.43 1.58
C ASP A 91 9.32 2.92 0.62
N ALA A 92 9.11 1.60 0.64
CA ALA A 92 8.20 0.84 -0.21
C ALA A 92 6.74 0.85 0.29
N THR A 93 6.41 1.66 1.30
CA THR A 93 5.05 1.73 1.86
C THR A 93 3.99 2.03 0.81
N ASP A 94 4.24 3.06 -0.02
CA ASP A 94 3.27 3.50 -1.01
C ASP A 94 3.07 2.40 -2.08
N ASP A 95 4.17 1.80 -2.55
CA ASP A 95 4.15 0.67 -3.49
C ASP A 95 3.35 -0.52 -2.93
N PHE A 96 3.51 -0.82 -1.64
CA PHE A 96 2.80 -1.92 -0.97
C PHE A 96 1.31 -1.65 -0.81
N GLU A 97 0.93 -0.43 -0.41
CA GLU A 97 -0.47 -0.05 -0.16
C GLU A 97 -1.26 0.17 -1.46
N ASP A 98 -0.65 0.74 -2.50
CA ASP A 98 -1.29 1.00 -3.80
C ASP A 98 -1.72 -0.28 -4.52
N VAL A 99 -1.01 -1.38 -4.28
CA VAL A 99 -1.38 -2.71 -4.80
C VAL A 99 -2.61 -3.28 -4.09
N GLY A 100 -2.85 -2.89 -2.83
CA GLY A 100 -3.98 -3.39 -2.05
C GLY A 100 -3.82 -4.85 -1.63
N HIS A 101 -2.67 -5.21 -1.06
CA HIS A 101 -2.43 -6.55 -0.51
C HIS A 101 -3.53 -6.97 0.47
N SER A 102 -3.86 -8.28 0.51
CA SER A 102 -4.87 -8.82 1.42
C SER A 102 -4.39 -8.84 2.88
N ASP A 103 -5.31 -8.97 3.83
CA ASP A 103 -4.95 -9.06 5.26
C ASP A 103 -4.06 -10.27 5.57
N SER A 104 -4.29 -11.39 4.89
CA SER A 104 -3.44 -12.58 5.01
C SER A 104 -2.02 -12.32 4.46
N ALA A 105 -1.89 -11.55 3.37
CA ALA A 105 -0.57 -11.14 2.86
C ALA A 105 0.17 -10.24 3.85
N ARG A 106 -0.54 -9.31 4.49
CA ARG A 106 0.01 -8.46 5.56
C ARG A 106 0.44 -9.27 6.79
N GLU A 107 -0.31 -10.30 7.16
CA GLU A 107 0.04 -11.20 8.26
C GLU A 107 1.33 -11.99 7.95
N MET A 108 1.48 -12.50 6.72
CA MET A 108 2.68 -13.21 6.28
C MET A 108 3.95 -12.34 6.34
N MET A 109 3.85 -11.01 6.20
CA MET A 109 5.00 -10.11 6.32
C MET A 109 5.69 -10.23 7.68
N GLY A 110 4.95 -10.57 8.73
CA GLY A 110 5.50 -10.75 10.07
C GLY A 110 6.61 -11.80 10.14
N GLU A 111 6.57 -12.83 9.27
CA GLU A 111 7.59 -13.87 9.20
C GLU A 111 8.94 -13.37 8.66
N TYR A 112 8.90 -12.31 7.86
CA TYR A 112 10.07 -11.70 7.21
C TYR A 112 10.60 -10.48 7.96
N CYS A 113 9.92 -10.02 9.02
CA CYS A 113 10.35 -8.86 9.79
C CYS A 113 11.63 -9.15 10.58
N ILE A 114 12.69 -8.40 10.30
CA ILE A 114 14.00 -8.54 10.95
C ILE A 114 14.30 -7.42 11.95
N GLY A 115 13.51 -6.34 11.97
CA GLY A 115 13.70 -5.23 12.89
C GLY A 115 13.05 -3.93 12.45
N ASP A 116 13.52 -2.83 13.04
CA ASP A 116 13.05 -1.47 12.81
C ASP A 116 14.14 -0.63 12.11
N VAL A 117 13.73 0.40 11.36
CA VAL A 117 14.65 1.44 10.86
C VAL A 117 14.66 2.61 11.84
N ASP A 118 15.85 3.16 12.11
CA ASP A 118 15.98 4.44 12.80
C ASP A 118 15.36 5.57 11.96
N ALA A 119 14.21 6.07 12.41
CA ALA A 119 13.46 7.13 11.75
C ALA A 119 14.25 8.44 11.56
N SER A 120 15.34 8.65 12.30
CA SER A 120 16.23 9.81 12.11
C SER A 120 17.14 9.68 10.88
N THR A 121 17.37 8.45 10.40
CA THR A 121 18.20 8.15 9.23
C THR A 121 17.39 8.06 7.94
N VAL A 122 16.08 7.84 8.04
CA VAL A 122 15.20 7.82 6.86
C VAL A 122 15.18 9.22 6.26
N PRO A 123 15.50 9.39 4.97
CA PRO A 123 15.36 10.68 4.30
C PRO A 123 13.93 11.15 4.48
N LEU A 124 13.73 12.27 5.17
CA LEU A 124 12.41 12.87 5.30
C LEU A 124 11.85 13.03 3.88
N LYS A 125 10.86 12.22 3.50
CA LYS A 125 10.02 12.50 2.34
C LYS A 125 9.45 13.89 2.63
N LYS A 126 10.06 14.93 2.05
CA LYS A 126 9.51 16.29 2.08
C LYS A 126 8.07 16.11 1.66
N LYS A 127 7.11 16.49 2.51
CA LYS A 127 5.71 16.59 2.10
C LYS A 127 5.73 17.27 0.75
N TYR A 128 5.40 16.48 -0.26
CA TYR A 128 5.39 16.88 -1.64
C TYR A 128 4.48 18.11 -1.69
N LYS A 129 5.05 19.32 -1.86
CA LYS A 129 4.26 20.37 -2.52
C LYS A 129 3.95 19.74 -3.85
N ILE A 130 2.68 19.41 -4.10
CA ILE A 130 2.18 18.95 -5.40
C ILE A 130 2.94 19.72 -6.48
N PRO A 131 3.97 19.16 -7.12
CA PRO A 131 4.44 19.58 -8.41
C PRO A 131 3.22 19.40 -9.30
N ASN A 132 2.97 20.40 -10.14
CA ASN A 132 2.07 20.23 -11.26
C ASN A 132 2.25 18.83 -11.80
N GLN A 133 1.17 18.05 -11.70
CA GLN A 133 1.18 16.66 -12.11
C GLN A 133 1.81 16.60 -13.50
N PRO A 134 2.61 15.56 -13.82
CA PRO A 134 2.95 15.33 -15.22
C PRO A 134 1.63 15.40 -15.97
N HIS A 135 1.54 16.31 -16.94
CA HIS A 135 0.39 16.41 -17.82
C HIS A 135 -0.01 14.99 -18.19
N TYR A 136 -1.12 14.52 -17.63
CA TYR A 136 -1.75 13.30 -18.10
C TYR A 136 -2.05 13.62 -19.55
N ASN A 137 -1.31 13.02 -20.48
CA ASN A 137 -1.61 13.22 -21.88
C ASN A 137 -3.05 12.73 -22.04
N GLN A 138 -3.94 13.65 -22.40
CA GLN A 138 -5.36 13.41 -22.63
C GLN A 138 -5.60 12.52 -23.88
N ASP A 139 -4.51 12.01 -24.47
CA ASP A 139 -4.50 11.12 -25.63
C ASP A 139 -4.98 9.70 -25.25
N LYS A 140 -4.60 9.16 -24.09
CA LYS A 140 -5.03 7.80 -23.67
C LYS A 140 -6.49 7.71 -23.24
N THR A 141 -7.05 8.75 -22.62
CA THR A 141 -8.51 8.84 -22.35
C THR A 141 -9.29 8.88 -23.65
N SER A 142 -8.77 9.60 -24.65
CA SER A 142 -9.39 9.69 -25.96
C SER A 142 -9.33 8.34 -26.66
N GLU A 143 -8.20 7.62 -26.64
CA GLU A 143 -8.12 6.28 -27.22
C GLU A 143 -9.03 5.25 -26.53
N PHE A 144 -9.15 5.30 -25.20
CA PHE A 144 -10.04 4.41 -24.46
C PHE A 144 -11.52 4.71 -24.74
N ILE A 145 -11.91 5.99 -24.75
CA ILE A 145 -13.28 6.43 -25.08
C ILE A 145 -13.60 6.15 -26.56
N ILE A 146 -12.66 6.40 -27.47
CA ILE A 146 -12.82 6.10 -28.91
C ILE A 146 -13.01 4.58 -29.09
N LYS A 147 -12.23 3.74 -28.39
CA LYS A 147 -12.41 2.28 -28.42
C LYS A 147 -13.79 1.85 -27.90
N ILE A 148 -14.25 2.42 -26.78
CA ILE A 148 -15.59 2.12 -26.23
C ILE A 148 -16.69 2.58 -27.19
N LEU A 149 -16.59 3.80 -27.74
CA LEU A 149 -17.54 4.34 -28.70
C LEU A 149 -17.61 3.50 -29.98
N GLN A 150 -16.49 2.95 -30.46
CA GLN A 150 -16.45 2.07 -31.64
C GLN A 150 -17.28 0.79 -31.46
N PHE A 151 -17.41 0.27 -30.22
CA PHE A 151 -18.24 -0.90 -29.94
C PHE A 151 -19.71 -0.52 -29.66
N LEU A 152 -19.96 0.62 -29.02
CA LEU A 152 -21.30 1.04 -28.66
C LEU A 152 -22.13 1.53 -29.85
N VAL A 153 -21.54 2.24 -30.81
CA VAL A 153 -22.27 2.79 -31.97
C VAL A 153 -22.88 1.69 -32.85
N PRO A 154 -22.15 0.64 -33.27
CA PRO A 154 -22.73 -0.47 -34.02
C PRO A 154 -23.83 -1.19 -33.25
N LEU A 155 -23.67 -1.41 -31.94
CA LEU A 155 -24.68 -2.05 -31.09
C LEU A 155 -25.94 -1.20 -30.95
N ALA A 156 -25.80 0.12 -30.83
CA ALA A 156 -26.92 1.05 -30.77
C ALA A 156 -27.70 1.10 -32.11
N ILE A 157 -26.99 1.15 -33.24
CA ILE A 157 -27.61 1.11 -34.57
C ILE A 157 -28.34 -0.23 -34.79
N LEU A 158 -27.73 -1.34 -34.39
CA LEU A 158 -28.34 -2.67 -34.47
C LEU A 158 -29.62 -2.75 -33.61
N GLY A 159 -29.55 -2.26 -32.37
CA GLY A 159 -30.69 -2.21 -31.45
C GLY A 159 -31.83 -1.33 -31.97
N LEU A 160 -31.50 -0.16 -32.53
CA LEU A 160 -32.48 0.76 -33.09
C LEU A 160 -33.14 0.19 -34.36
N ALA A 161 -32.37 -0.43 -35.26
CA ALA A 161 -32.90 -1.11 -36.44
C ALA A 161 -33.80 -2.30 -36.06
N PHE A 162 -33.42 -3.09 -35.05
CA PHE A 162 -34.24 -4.17 -34.53
C PHE A 162 -35.53 -3.66 -33.89
N GLY A 163 -35.46 -2.58 -33.11
CA GLY A 163 -36.62 -1.91 -32.52
C GLY A 163 -37.61 -1.39 -33.56
N ILE A 164 -37.12 -0.70 -34.60
CA ILE A 164 -37.95 -0.25 -35.73
C ILE A 164 -38.59 -1.44 -36.45
N ARG A 165 -37.84 -2.54 -36.67
CA ARG A 165 -38.35 -3.75 -37.30
C ARG A 165 -39.44 -4.44 -36.47
N LEU A 166 -39.32 -4.44 -35.16
CA LEU A 166 -40.37 -4.94 -34.28
C LEU A 166 -41.61 -4.04 -34.34
N TYR A 167 -41.41 -2.72 -34.27
CA TYR A 167 -42.50 -1.75 -34.30
C TYR A 167 -43.29 -1.79 -35.62
N THR A 168 -42.60 -1.84 -36.75
CA THR A 168 -43.23 -1.90 -38.09
C THR A 168 -43.86 -3.24 -38.43
N LYS A 169 -43.54 -4.32 -37.69
CA LYS A 169 -44.21 -5.63 -37.83
C LYS A 169 -45.46 -5.75 -36.95
N SER A 170 -45.68 -4.80 -36.04
CA SER A 170 -46.84 -4.74 -35.14
C SER A 170 -47.89 -3.70 -35.56
N THR A 171 -47.69 -3.04 -36.72
CA THR A 171 -48.70 -2.23 -37.42
C THR A 171 -49.08 -2.93 -38.72
#